data_AF-A0A1Q7VFD1-F1
#
_entry.id   AF-A0A1Q7VFD1-F1
#
_cell.length_a   1.000
_cell.length_b   1.000
_cell.length_c   1.000
_cell.angle_alpha   90.00
_cell.angle_beta   90.00
_cell.angle_gamma   90.00
#
_symmetry.space_group_name_H-M   'P 1'
#
loop_
_entity.id
_entity.type
_entity.pdbx_description
1 polymer ?
#
loop_
_entity_poly.entity_id
_entity_poly.type
_entity_poly.pdbx_seq_one_letter_code
_entity_poly.pdbx_strand_id
1 'polypeptide(L)'
;MGAKSASWWQAIPAEPGVALAIRDHLRPNDVAFDVGAYVGDMSHIMSRVVGPRGLVVAFEANRGVLERLTDNLTSNHLVNVWPIHKAVHAHSRAFATMRAPPGYEIATSIATIGVSGDVETIALDDFVSDSGIVPSLVKLDIEGAEVHALLGFERTIAATRPTFVIEHNVGNDDALRFLRDAGYHTYCCAQHEEIRSSADCFPGSTVRNILCVAEPARMSKVLVHTADHLKIADGFTFADFSVAPGRYILNAELASVESGEVHCEVYVNRALASVYYADGSVFSANCRDVPFDASGTVEYRLYGGALRS
;
A
#
# COMPACT_ATOMS: atom_id res chain seq x y z
N MET A 1 -14.31 -0.73 16.23
CA MET A 1 -14.81 -1.78 15.32
C MET A 1 -13.60 -2.38 14.63
N GLY A 2 -13.44 -3.71 14.64
CA GLY A 2 -12.23 -4.35 14.12
C GLY A 2 -12.13 -4.20 12.60
N ALA A 3 -10.97 -3.78 12.10
CA ALA A 3 -10.67 -3.78 10.67
C ALA A 3 -10.95 -5.18 10.08
N LYS A 4 -11.86 -5.24 9.10
CA LYS A 4 -12.15 -6.40 8.26
C LYS A 4 -11.78 -6.01 6.84
N SER A 5 -11.19 -6.94 6.09
CA SER A 5 -10.96 -6.71 4.67
C SER A 5 -12.30 -6.64 3.92
N ALA A 6 -12.29 -6.03 2.74
CA ALA A 6 -13.45 -6.06 1.86
C ALA A 6 -13.81 -7.50 1.42
N SER A 7 -15.08 -7.70 1.01
CA SER A 7 -15.56 -8.96 0.43
C SER A 7 -15.01 -9.19 -0.98
N TRP A 8 -15.00 -10.43 -1.47
CA TRP A 8 -14.27 -10.82 -2.70
C TRP A 8 -14.71 -10.06 -3.96
N TRP A 9 -15.98 -9.68 -4.04
CA TRP A 9 -16.57 -8.93 -5.15
C TRP A 9 -16.43 -7.41 -5.01
N GLN A 10 -16.05 -6.91 -3.84
CA GLN A 10 -15.91 -5.48 -3.59
C GLN A 10 -14.57 -5.00 -4.17
N ALA A 11 -14.55 -3.76 -4.65
CA ALA A 11 -13.30 -3.05 -4.82
C ALA A 11 -12.67 -2.88 -3.43
N ILE A 12 -11.34 -2.92 -3.36
CA ILE A 12 -10.59 -2.50 -2.18
C ILE A 12 -10.13 -1.08 -2.50
N PRO A 13 -10.83 -0.06 -1.98
CA PRO A 13 -10.55 1.31 -2.35
C PRO A 13 -9.40 1.91 -1.54
N ALA A 14 -8.88 1.18 -0.54
CA ALA A 14 -7.75 1.57 0.28
C ALA A 14 -6.46 1.58 -0.55
N GLU A 15 -5.60 2.57 -0.27
CA GLU A 15 -4.31 2.76 -0.93
C GLU A 15 -4.35 2.60 -2.46
N PRO A 16 -5.16 3.41 -3.16
CA PRO A 16 -5.42 3.22 -4.58
C PRO A 16 -4.15 3.25 -5.44
N GLY A 17 -3.12 4.03 -5.05
CA GLY A 17 -1.82 4.00 -5.71
C GLY A 17 -1.10 2.66 -5.63
N VAL A 18 -1.12 2.00 -4.46
CA VAL A 18 -0.53 0.67 -4.26
C VAL A 18 -1.30 -0.38 -5.03
N ALA A 19 -2.63 -0.34 -4.94
CA ALA A 19 -3.51 -1.24 -5.69
C ALA A 19 -3.26 -1.19 -7.20
N LEU A 20 -3.09 0.01 -7.76
CA LEU A 20 -2.76 0.20 -9.18
C LEU A 20 -1.36 -0.33 -9.50
N ALA A 21 -0.35 0.02 -8.70
CA ALA A 21 1.01 -0.47 -8.88
C ALA A 21 1.07 -2.01 -8.89
N ILE A 22 0.37 -2.67 -7.96
CA ILE A 22 0.23 -4.14 -7.94
C ILE A 22 -0.40 -4.64 -9.24
N ARG A 23 -1.53 -4.06 -9.66
CA ARG A 23 -2.26 -4.50 -10.87
C ARG A 23 -1.43 -4.33 -12.15
N ASP A 24 -0.57 -3.32 -12.22
CA ASP A 24 0.22 -3.03 -13.41
C ASP A 24 1.51 -3.85 -13.49
N HIS A 25 2.06 -4.26 -12.36
CA HIS A 25 3.36 -4.93 -12.30
C HIS A 25 3.28 -6.43 -12.01
N LEU A 26 2.14 -6.91 -11.53
CA LEU A 26 1.89 -8.32 -11.32
C LEU A 26 1.13 -8.94 -12.51
N ARG A 27 1.39 -10.21 -12.81
CA ARG A 27 0.77 -10.96 -13.92
C ARG A 27 0.13 -12.25 -13.44
N PRO A 28 -0.80 -12.82 -14.22
CA PRO A 28 -1.34 -14.15 -13.94
C PRO A 28 -0.23 -15.20 -13.80
N ASN A 29 -0.36 -16.06 -12.80
CA ASN A 29 0.58 -17.10 -12.36
C ASN A 29 1.88 -16.61 -11.71
N ASP A 30 2.04 -15.30 -11.47
CA ASP A 30 3.20 -14.80 -10.71
C ASP A 30 3.14 -15.21 -9.23
N VAL A 31 4.28 -15.03 -8.56
CA VAL A 31 4.40 -15.08 -7.10
C VAL A 31 4.52 -13.64 -6.58
N ALA A 32 3.75 -13.30 -5.56
CA ALA A 32 3.86 -12.03 -4.85
C ALA A 32 4.14 -12.26 -3.36
N PHE A 33 4.99 -11.42 -2.77
CA PHE A 33 5.15 -11.35 -1.31
C PHE A 33 4.44 -10.10 -0.80
N ASP A 34 3.58 -10.27 0.20
CA ASP A 34 2.92 -9.20 0.95
C ASP A 34 3.53 -9.18 2.36
N VAL A 35 4.49 -8.29 2.60
CA VAL A 35 5.25 -8.21 3.84
C VAL A 35 4.68 -7.09 4.70
N GLY A 36 4.11 -7.47 5.85
CA GLY A 36 3.18 -6.61 6.58
C GLY A 36 1.79 -6.67 5.95
N ALA A 37 1.27 -7.89 5.81
CA ALA A 37 -0.01 -8.15 5.14
C ALA A 37 -1.22 -7.58 5.90
N TYR A 38 -1.05 -7.23 7.18
CA TYR A 38 -2.10 -6.66 8.02
C TYR A 38 -3.36 -7.55 7.97
N VAL A 39 -4.54 -6.99 7.70
CA VAL A 39 -5.79 -7.75 7.57
C VAL A 39 -6.04 -8.33 6.17
N GLY A 40 -5.10 -8.18 5.23
CA GLY A 40 -5.11 -8.87 3.94
C GLY A 40 -5.70 -8.09 2.76
N ASP A 41 -5.84 -6.78 2.86
CA ASP A 41 -6.36 -5.95 1.77
C ASP A 41 -5.49 -6.07 0.51
N MET A 42 -4.17 -5.86 0.62
CA MET A 42 -3.27 -5.99 -0.52
C MET A 42 -3.09 -7.45 -0.97
N SER A 43 -2.99 -8.40 -0.04
CA SER A 43 -3.00 -9.85 -0.33
C SER A 43 -4.19 -10.26 -1.19
N HIS A 44 -5.39 -9.71 -0.94
CA HIS A 44 -6.58 -9.98 -1.72
C HIS A 44 -6.48 -9.44 -3.16
N ILE A 45 -5.98 -8.21 -3.35
CA ILE A 45 -5.74 -7.65 -4.69
C ILE A 45 -4.72 -8.52 -5.44
N MET A 46 -3.58 -8.83 -4.81
CA MET A 46 -2.53 -9.67 -5.41
C MET A 46 -3.07 -11.05 -5.80
N SER A 47 -3.83 -11.71 -4.91
CA SER A 47 -4.45 -13.02 -5.12
C SER A 47 -5.32 -13.04 -6.38
N ARG A 48 -6.12 -11.99 -6.59
CA ARG A 48 -6.98 -11.84 -7.77
C ARG A 48 -6.17 -11.63 -9.05
N VAL A 49 -5.10 -10.83 -8.99
CA VAL A 49 -4.26 -10.53 -10.16
C VAL A 49 -3.47 -11.75 -10.60
N VAL A 50 -2.83 -12.48 -9.68
CA VAL A 50 -2.08 -13.69 -10.02
C VAL A 50 -2.98 -14.87 -10.38
N GLY A 51 -4.23 -14.86 -9.90
CA GLY A 51 -5.20 -15.91 -10.17
C GLY A 51 -4.85 -17.26 -9.53
N PRO A 52 -5.67 -18.30 -9.78
CA PRO A 52 -5.64 -19.55 -9.00
C PRO A 52 -4.37 -20.40 -9.16
N ARG A 53 -3.51 -20.07 -10.13
CA ARG A 53 -2.23 -20.76 -10.36
C ARG A 53 -1.01 -19.94 -9.92
N GLY A 54 -1.21 -18.68 -9.55
CA GLY A 54 -0.18 -17.90 -8.89
C GLY A 54 -0.23 -18.07 -7.39
N LEU A 55 0.67 -17.41 -6.68
CA LEU A 55 0.81 -17.53 -5.23
C LEU A 55 1.04 -16.16 -4.59
N VAL A 56 0.39 -15.92 -3.46
CA VAL A 56 0.72 -14.81 -2.57
C VAL A 56 1.27 -15.40 -1.27
N VAL A 57 2.44 -14.95 -0.83
CA VAL A 57 2.98 -15.27 0.50
C VAL A 57 2.82 -14.03 1.36
N ALA A 58 1.98 -14.12 2.39
CA ALA A 58 1.58 -13.00 3.24
C ALA A 58 2.25 -13.11 4.61
N PHE A 59 3.21 -12.25 4.90
CA PHE A 59 3.93 -12.23 6.18
C PHE A 59 3.26 -11.25 7.13
N GLU A 60 2.89 -11.72 8.32
CA GLU A 60 2.32 -10.90 9.39
C GLU A 60 2.94 -11.29 10.75
N ALA A 61 3.43 -10.29 11.47
CA ALA A 61 4.18 -10.47 12.72
C ALA A 61 3.27 -10.47 13.95
N ASN A 62 2.15 -9.75 13.90
CA ASN A 62 1.20 -9.65 14.98
C ASN A 62 0.20 -10.81 14.93
N ARG A 63 0.26 -11.67 15.95
CA ARG A 63 -0.59 -12.86 16.04
C ARG A 63 -2.09 -12.55 15.94
N GLY A 64 -2.56 -11.50 16.60
CA GLY A 64 -3.98 -11.13 16.59
C GLY A 64 -4.44 -10.58 15.24
N VAL A 65 -3.53 -9.93 14.50
CA VAL A 65 -3.79 -9.46 13.14
C VAL A 65 -3.76 -10.61 12.15
N LEU A 66 -2.82 -11.55 12.28
CA LEU A 66 -2.73 -12.77 11.47
C LEU A 66 -4.01 -13.63 11.57
N GLU A 67 -4.62 -13.73 12.76
CA GLU A 67 -5.89 -14.42 12.93
C GLU A 67 -7.00 -13.77 12.09
N ARG A 68 -7.06 -12.44 12.07
CA ARG A 68 -8.00 -11.68 11.23
C ARG A 68 -7.69 -11.81 9.74
N LEU A 69 -6.42 -11.77 9.36
CA LEU A 69 -5.97 -12.06 8.00
C LEU A 69 -6.51 -13.42 7.56
N THR A 70 -6.31 -14.45 8.38
CA THR A 70 -6.74 -15.82 8.07
C THR A 70 -8.26 -15.93 7.92
N ASP A 71 -9.03 -15.28 8.79
CA ASP A 71 -10.48 -15.20 8.71
C ASP A 71 -10.94 -14.51 7.40
N ASN A 72 -10.27 -13.42 7.03
CA ASN A 72 -10.54 -12.66 5.81
C ASN A 72 -10.20 -13.47 4.55
N LEU A 73 -9.07 -14.17 4.52
CA LEU A 73 -8.69 -15.06 3.41
C LEU A 73 -9.73 -16.18 3.24
N THR A 74 -10.16 -16.79 4.34
CA THR A 74 -11.16 -17.88 4.34
C THR A 74 -12.52 -17.39 3.86
N SER A 75 -12.99 -16.26 4.40
CA SER A 75 -14.29 -15.66 4.05
C SER A 75 -14.37 -15.21 2.59
N ASN A 76 -13.23 -14.91 1.99
CA ASN A 76 -13.10 -14.50 0.59
C ASN A 76 -12.70 -15.65 -0.35
N HIS A 77 -12.60 -16.89 0.16
CA HIS A 77 -12.20 -18.07 -0.61
C HIS A 77 -10.86 -17.90 -1.35
N LEU A 78 -9.91 -17.17 -0.75
CA LEU A 78 -8.60 -16.90 -1.33
C LEU A 78 -7.66 -18.09 -1.07
N VAL A 79 -7.78 -19.11 -1.94
CA VAL A 79 -7.06 -20.39 -1.80
C VAL A 79 -5.59 -20.35 -2.22
N ASN A 80 -5.13 -19.24 -2.79
CA ASN A 80 -3.78 -19.05 -3.31
C ASN A 80 -2.97 -18.04 -2.47
N VAL A 81 -3.38 -17.78 -1.23
CA VAL A 81 -2.64 -16.96 -0.27
C VAL A 81 -2.14 -17.82 0.88
N TRP A 82 -0.82 -17.78 1.14
CA TRP A 82 -0.17 -18.48 2.23
C TRP A 82 0.23 -17.49 3.33
N PRO A 83 -0.53 -17.42 4.44
CA PRO A 83 -0.16 -16.60 5.58
C PRO A 83 0.99 -17.22 6.38
N ILE A 84 1.97 -16.40 6.77
CA ILE A 84 3.16 -16.78 7.54
C ILE A 84 3.28 -15.89 8.78
N HIS A 85 3.32 -16.52 9.96
CA HIS A 85 3.55 -15.84 11.23
C HIS A 85 5.04 -15.65 11.52
N LYS A 86 5.64 -14.62 10.92
CA LYS A 86 7.04 -14.26 11.11
C LYS A 86 7.22 -12.75 10.98
N ALA A 87 8.17 -12.19 11.73
CA ALA A 87 8.63 -10.83 11.50
C ALA A 87 9.73 -10.84 10.42
N VAL A 88 9.49 -10.20 9.28
CA VAL A 88 10.52 -10.09 8.25
C VAL A 88 11.62 -9.13 8.72
N HIS A 89 12.87 -9.55 8.62
CA HIS A 89 14.03 -8.79 9.10
C HIS A 89 15.32 -9.20 8.35
N ALA A 90 16.45 -8.57 8.66
CA ALA A 90 17.75 -8.88 8.06
C ALA A 90 18.31 -10.27 8.41
N HIS A 91 17.82 -10.88 9.50
CA HIS A 91 18.35 -12.13 10.04
C HIS A 91 17.21 -13.05 10.48
N SER A 92 17.33 -14.34 10.17
CA SER A 92 16.41 -15.38 10.63
C SER A 92 16.73 -15.84 12.06
N ARG A 93 15.75 -16.50 12.70
CA ARG A 93 15.92 -17.26 13.97
C ARG A 93 16.25 -16.40 15.20
N ALA A 94 16.09 -15.09 15.11
CA ALA A 94 15.98 -14.22 16.28
C ALA A 94 14.50 -14.07 16.66
N PHE A 95 14.22 -13.33 17.73
CA PHE A 95 12.85 -12.99 18.12
C PHE A 95 12.67 -11.49 18.17
N ALA A 96 11.57 -11.01 17.58
CA ALA A 96 11.14 -9.63 17.63
C ALA A 96 10.09 -9.44 18.75
N THR A 97 10.24 -8.37 19.50
CA THR A 97 9.19 -7.85 20.38
C THR A 97 8.43 -6.77 19.64
N MET A 98 7.12 -6.95 19.51
CA MET A 98 6.24 -6.05 18.78
C MET A 98 5.68 -4.98 19.72
N ARG A 99 5.53 -3.74 19.22
CA ARG A 99 4.93 -2.65 20.00
C ARG A 99 3.86 -1.94 19.19
N ALA A 100 2.70 -1.78 19.82
CA ALA A 100 1.61 -0.93 19.32
C ALA A 100 1.64 0.45 20.00
N PRO A 101 1.28 1.53 19.29
CA PRO A 101 0.90 2.79 19.92
C PRO A 101 -0.34 2.60 20.81
N PRO A 102 -0.47 3.33 21.93
CA PRO A 102 -1.69 3.31 22.75
C PRO A 102 -2.92 3.65 21.90
N GLY A 103 -3.94 2.79 21.94
CA GLY A 103 -5.18 2.96 21.15
C GLY A 103 -5.13 2.41 19.73
N TYR A 104 -3.98 1.93 19.25
CA TYR A 104 -3.78 1.37 17.90
C TYR A 104 -3.13 -0.02 17.97
N GLU A 105 -3.76 -0.96 18.68
CA GLU A 105 -3.24 -2.30 19.00
C GLU A 105 -2.86 -3.17 17.79
N ILE A 106 -3.33 -2.80 16.61
CA ILE A 106 -3.15 -3.53 15.35
C ILE A 106 -2.07 -2.94 14.44
N ALA A 107 -1.59 -1.71 14.73
CA ALA A 107 -0.49 -1.07 14.02
C ALA A 107 0.80 -1.28 14.83
N THR A 108 1.44 -2.44 14.65
CA THR A 108 2.62 -2.82 15.44
C THR A 108 3.90 -2.75 14.64
N SER A 109 4.94 -2.19 15.25
CA SER A 109 6.31 -2.19 14.71
C SER A 109 7.26 -2.99 15.60
N ILE A 110 8.43 -3.35 15.05
CA ILE A 110 9.49 -4.03 15.81
C ILE A 110 10.11 -3.04 16.79
N ALA A 111 10.02 -3.32 18.09
CA ALA A 111 10.64 -2.50 19.13
C ALA A 111 12.07 -2.94 19.44
N THR A 112 12.28 -4.26 19.57
CA THR A 112 13.59 -4.85 19.85
C THR A 112 13.72 -6.22 19.20
N ILE A 113 14.96 -6.61 18.91
CA ILE A 113 15.31 -7.95 18.46
C ILE A 113 16.27 -8.58 19.46
N GLY A 114 16.01 -9.83 19.82
CA GLY A 114 16.81 -10.57 20.79
C GLY A 114 16.61 -12.08 20.71
N VAL A 115 16.98 -12.75 21.80
CA VAL A 115 16.87 -14.22 21.92
C VAL A 115 15.45 -14.70 22.29
N SER A 116 14.56 -13.79 22.67
CA SER A 116 13.17 -14.04 23.03
C SER A 116 12.31 -12.85 22.64
N GLY A 117 11.03 -13.08 22.34
CA GLY A 117 10.09 -12.06 21.89
C GLY A 117 8.76 -12.70 21.49
N ASP A 118 7.89 -11.91 20.87
CA ASP A 118 6.52 -12.31 20.52
C ASP A 118 6.48 -13.19 19.27
N VAL A 119 7.44 -13.00 18.35
CA VAL A 119 7.47 -13.66 17.04
C VAL A 119 8.90 -13.88 16.58
N GLU A 120 9.15 -15.00 15.90
CA GLU A 120 10.46 -15.30 15.33
C GLU A 120 10.69 -14.50 14.04
N THR A 121 11.92 -14.03 13.83
CA THR A 121 12.31 -13.31 12.63
C THR A 121 12.63 -14.24 11.46
N ILE A 122 12.44 -13.76 10.24
CA ILE A 122 12.85 -14.44 9.00
C ILE A 122 13.49 -13.46 8.02
N ALA A 123 14.64 -13.83 7.46
CA ALA A 123 15.22 -13.18 6.30
C ALA A 123 14.57 -13.73 5.03
N LEU A 124 14.17 -12.85 4.11
CA LEU A 124 13.48 -13.29 2.89
C LEU A 124 14.37 -14.18 2.03
N ASP A 125 15.68 -13.96 1.96
CA ASP A 125 16.60 -14.83 1.24
C ASP A 125 16.64 -16.25 1.82
N ASP A 126 16.51 -16.41 3.14
CA ASP A 126 16.45 -17.72 3.78
C ASP A 126 15.11 -18.40 3.46
N PHE A 127 14.00 -17.65 3.48
CA PHE A 127 12.70 -18.16 3.03
C PHE A 127 12.74 -18.64 1.57
N VAL A 128 13.31 -17.83 0.67
CA VAL A 128 13.46 -18.20 -0.75
C VAL A 128 14.33 -19.45 -0.90
N SER A 129 15.46 -19.51 -0.18
CA SER A 129 16.36 -20.66 -0.21
C SER A 129 15.69 -21.95 0.27
N ASP A 130 14.96 -21.88 1.38
CA ASP A 130 14.34 -23.06 2.00
C ASP A 130 13.10 -23.54 1.25
N SER A 131 12.31 -22.63 0.67
CA SER A 131 11.04 -22.95 0.00
C SER A 131 11.15 -23.11 -1.52
N GLY A 132 12.16 -22.51 -2.15
CA GLY A 132 12.25 -22.38 -3.60
C GLY A 132 11.26 -21.38 -4.21
N ILE A 133 10.50 -20.65 -3.39
CA ILE A 133 9.50 -19.69 -3.85
C ILE A 133 10.16 -18.33 -4.07
N VAL A 134 10.12 -17.82 -5.31
CA VAL A 134 10.76 -16.55 -5.70
C VAL A 134 9.69 -15.56 -6.14
N PRO A 135 9.60 -14.35 -5.56
CA PRO A 135 8.59 -13.37 -5.93
C PRO A 135 8.95 -12.63 -7.22
N SER A 136 7.93 -12.21 -7.97
CA SER A 136 8.03 -11.21 -9.04
C SER A 136 7.70 -9.79 -8.54
N LEU A 137 6.91 -9.69 -7.47
CA LEU A 137 6.58 -8.44 -6.78
C LEU A 137 6.64 -8.64 -5.26
N VAL A 138 7.17 -7.65 -4.55
CA VAL A 138 7.18 -7.60 -3.08
C VAL A 138 6.57 -6.28 -2.62
N LYS A 139 5.49 -6.34 -1.84
CA LYS A 139 5.04 -5.20 -1.04
C LYS A 139 5.76 -5.24 0.30
N LEU A 140 6.37 -4.13 0.72
CA LEU A 140 7.02 -3.98 2.03
C LEU A 140 6.40 -2.81 2.78
N ASP A 141 5.69 -3.09 3.85
CA ASP A 141 5.00 -2.09 4.68
C ASP A 141 4.97 -2.63 6.10
N ILE A 142 6.07 -2.37 6.82
CA ILE A 142 6.35 -2.98 8.13
C ILE A 142 6.79 -1.92 9.14
N GLU A 143 6.24 -0.71 8.98
CA GLU A 143 6.28 0.37 9.96
C GLU A 143 7.73 0.74 10.36
N GLY A 144 8.61 0.88 9.35
CA GLY A 144 9.97 1.41 9.52
C GLY A 144 11.09 0.37 9.49
N ALA A 145 10.77 -0.93 9.35
CA ALA A 145 11.74 -2.00 9.25
C ALA A 145 12.12 -2.38 7.81
N GLU A 146 11.70 -1.60 6.81
CA GLU A 146 11.81 -1.93 5.37
C GLU A 146 13.26 -2.14 4.94
N VAL A 147 14.19 -1.29 5.39
CA VAL A 147 15.61 -1.46 5.06
C VAL A 147 16.17 -2.76 5.62
N HIS A 148 15.73 -3.19 6.81
CA HIS A 148 16.19 -4.46 7.38
C HIS A 148 15.63 -5.66 6.62
N ALA A 149 14.37 -5.60 6.17
CA ALA A 149 13.83 -6.61 5.26
C ALA A 149 14.65 -6.71 3.96
N LEU A 150 15.04 -5.58 3.38
CA LEU A 150 15.87 -5.53 2.17
C LEU A 150 17.28 -6.08 2.38
N LEU A 151 17.93 -5.78 3.51
CA LEU A 151 19.22 -6.37 3.90
C LEU A 151 19.14 -7.90 4.10
N GLY A 152 17.95 -8.42 4.44
CA GLY A 152 17.68 -9.86 4.50
C GLY A 152 17.30 -10.48 3.15
N PHE A 153 17.36 -9.71 2.06
CA PHE A 153 16.87 -10.10 0.73
C PHE A 153 17.85 -9.76 -0.41
N GLU A 154 19.08 -9.37 -0.09
CA GLU A 154 20.07 -8.87 -1.05
C GLU A 154 20.37 -9.88 -2.17
N ARG A 155 20.48 -11.18 -1.86
CA ARG A 155 20.85 -12.20 -2.84
C ARG A 155 19.76 -12.36 -3.89
N THR A 156 18.51 -12.44 -3.47
CA THR A 156 17.37 -12.56 -4.38
C THR A 156 17.18 -11.28 -5.19
N ILE A 157 17.32 -10.10 -4.57
CA ILE A 157 17.26 -8.81 -5.28
C ILE A 157 18.29 -8.76 -6.42
N ALA A 158 19.54 -9.15 -6.12
CA ALA A 158 20.60 -9.18 -7.12
C ALA A 158 20.35 -10.21 -8.23
N ALA A 159 19.75 -11.35 -7.90
CA ALA A 159 19.55 -12.46 -8.83
C ALA A 159 18.32 -12.30 -9.73
N THR A 160 17.20 -11.80 -9.20
CA THR A 160 15.88 -11.88 -9.86
C THR A 160 15.21 -10.53 -10.08
N ARG A 161 15.72 -9.47 -9.46
CA ARG A 161 15.28 -8.08 -9.70
C ARG A 161 13.75 -7.90 -9.56
N PRO A 162 13.10 -8.37 -8.47
CA PRO A 162 11.65 -8.26 -8.34
C PRO A 162 11.21 -6.80 -8.27
N THR A 163 9.96 -6.52 -8.64
CA THR A 163 9.34 -5.19 -8.43
C THR A 163 9.05 -5.00 -6.94
N PHE A 164 9.24 -3.80 -6.42
CA PHE A 164 8.85 -3.45 -5.06
C PHE A 164 7.75 -2.40 -5.02
N VAL A 165 6.85 -2.52 -4.06
CA VAL A 165 6.01 -1.41 -3.60
C VAL A 165 6.29 -1.24 -2.11
N ILE A 166 6.96 -0.17 -1.72
CA ILE A 166 7.40 0.03 -0.34
C ILE A 166 6.66 1.20 0.30
N GLU A 167 6.28 1.05 1.56
CA GLU A 167 5.95 2.20 2.40
C GLU A 167 7.25 2.91 2.79
N HIS A 168 7.28 4.22 2.58
CA HIS A 168 8.42 5.05 2.90
C HIS A 168 8.06 6.08 3.96
N ASN A 169 8.81 6.03 5.06
CA ASN A 169 8.69 6.93 6.20
C ASN A 169 9.51 8.20 5.97
N VAL A 170 8.87 9.37 6.10
CA VAL A 170 9.54 10.67 5.91
C VAL A 170 10.73 10.81 6.86
N GLY A 171 11.90 11.13 6.33
CA GLY A 171 13.15 11.25 7.09
C GLY A 171 13.92 9.92 7.26
N ASN A 172 13.34 8.79 6.83
CA ASN A 172 14.02 7.50 6.75
C ASN A 172 14.12 7.03 5.28
N ASP A 173 15.11 7.58 4.58
CA ASP A 173 15.42 7.26 3.18
C ASP A 173 16.22 5.95 3.01
N ASP A 174 16.48 5.18 4.07
CA ASP A 174 17.42 4.04 4.00
C ASP A 174 16.99 2.96 3.00
N ALA A 175 15.71 2.55 3.04
CA ALA A 175 15.18 1.56 2.10
C ALA A 175 15.17 2.07 0.66
N LEU A 176 14.82 3.35 0.49
CA LEU A 176 14.82 4.02 -0.82
C LEU A 176 16.24 4.09 -1.40
N ARG A 177 17.21 4.51 -0.59
CA ARG A 177 18.64 4.54 -0.97
C ARG A 177 19.13 3.16 -1.35
N PHE A 178 18.85 2.15 -0.51
CA PHE A 178 19.25 0.77 -0.78
C PHE A 178 18.80 0.31 -2.18
N LEU A 179 17.51 0.47 -2.51
CA LEU A 179 16.98 0.05 -3.81
C LEU A 179 17.58 0.85 -4.97
N ARG A 180 17.76 2.17 -4.79
CA ARG A 180 18.41 3.00 -5.81
C ARG A 180 19.86 2.62 -6.06
N ASP A 181 20.62 2.32 -5.00
CA ASP A 181 22.01 1.84 -5.09
C ASP A 181 22.08 0.45 -5.75
N ALA A 182 21.04 -0.36 -5.57
CA ALA A 182 20.85 -1.61 -6.32
C ALA A 182 20.37 -1.39 -7.77
N GLY A 183 20.24 -0.15 -8.24
CA GLY A 183 19.90 0.18 -9.62
C GLY A 183 18.40 0.13 -9.94
N TYR A 184 17.53 0.39 -8.96
CA TYR A 184 16.10 0.54 -9.19
C TYR A 184 15.71 1.99 -9.51
N HIS A 185 14.71 2.13 -10.36
CA HIS A 185 13.98 3.38 -10.59
C HIS A 185 12.80 3.46 -9.64
N THR A 186 12.61 4.62 -9.01
CA THR A 186 11.69 4.78 -7.88
C THR A 186 10.67 5.87 -8.19
N TYR A 187 9.38 5.55 -8.04
CA TYR A 187 8.27 6.41 -8.41
C TYR A 187 7.24 6.49 -7.29
N CYS A 188 6.63 7.65 -7.09
CA CYS A 188 5.47 7.79 -6.21
C CYS A 188 4.30 6.96 -6.78
N CYS A 189 3.71 6.05 -6.02
CA CYS A 189 2.60 5.21 -6.51
C CYS A 189 1.35 6.02 -6.89
N ALA A 190 1.13 7.17 -6.25
CA ALA A 190 0.00 8.03 -6.58
C ALA A 190 0.27 8.83 -7.87
N GLN A 191 1.41 9.52 -7.91
CA GLN A 191 1.73 10.51 -8.94
C GLN A 191 2.42 9.92 -10.17
N HIS A 192 3.05 8.76 -10.00
CA HIS A 192 3.96 8.15 -10.97
C HIS A 192 5.12 9.08 -11.36
N GLU A 193 5.43 10.06 -10.52
CA GLU A 193 6.62 10.91 -10.65
C GLU A 193 7.82 10.23 -10.00
N GLU A 194 9.00 10.41 -10.61
CA GLU A 194 10.23 9.84 -10.08
C GLU A 194 10.60 10.51 -8.74
N ILE A 195 10.89 9.68 -7.73
CA ILE A 195 11.30 10.11 -6.39
C ILE A 195 12.74 9.66 -6.16
N ARG A 196 13.64 10.56 -5.80
CA ARG A 196 15.05 10.24 -5.45
C ARG A 196 15.31 10.25 -3.96
N SER A 197 14.49 10.99 -3.22
CA SER A 197 14.54 11.11 -1.75
C SER A 197 13.19 11.54 -1.19
N SER A 198 13.03 11.45 0.12
CA SER A 198 11.94 12.08 0.86
C SER A 198 11.76 13.59 0.61
N ALA A 199 12.73 14.28 -0.02
CA ALA A 199 12.61 15.70 -0.38
C ALA A 199 11.88 15.94 -1.71
N ASP A 200 11.84 14.97 -2.61
CA ASP A 200 11.09 15.08 -3.89
C ASP A 200 9.58 14.94 -3.68
N CYS A 201 9.22 14.48 -2.50
CA CYS A 201 7.89 14.24 -2.01
C CYS A 201 7.20 15.56 -1.64
N PHE A 202 6.02 15.80 -2.21
CA PHE A 202 5.24 17.03 -1.99
C PHE A 202 5.04 17.42 -0.50
N PRO A 203 5.22 18.69 -0.10
CA PRO A 203 5.04 19.12 1.29
C PRO A 203 3.66 18.73 1.86
N GLY A 204 3.63 18.16 3.06
CA GLY A 204 2.40 17.82 3.81
C GLY A 204 1.90 16.37 3.70
N SER A 205 2.46 15.53 2.83
CA SER A 205 2.11 14.09 2.79
C SER A 205 3.02 13.27 3.71
N THR A 206 2.40 12.48 4.59
CA THR A 206 3.05 11.76 5.71
C THR A 206 3.32 10.29 5.44
N VAL A 207 2.60 9.65 4.50
CA VAL A 207 2.82 8.25 4.07
C VAL A 207 3.08 8.22 2.56
N ARG A 208 4.16 7.55 2.16
CA ARG A 208 4.66 7.53 0.77
C ARG A 208 4.78 6.10 0.28
N ASN A 209 3.81 5.66 -0.50
CA ASN A 209 3.97 4.41 -1.23
C ASN A 209 4.83 4.64 -2.48
N ILE A 210 5.94 3.91 -2.58
CA ILE A 210 6.93 4.04 -3.66
C ILE A 210 7.00 2.74 -4.46
N LEU A 211 6.76 2.85 -5.76
CA LEU A 211 7.01 1.80 -6.73
C LEU A 211 8.49 1.81 -7.10
N CYS A 212 9.16 0.68 -6.93
CA CYS A 212 10.57 0.51 -7.32
C CYS A 212 10.66 -0.58 -8.39
N VAL A 213 11.16 -0.22 -9.57
CA VAL A 213 11.24 -1.12 -10.73
C VAL A 213 12.66 -1.19 -11.29
N ALA A 214 13.07 -2.38 -11.73
CA ALA A 214 14.39 -2.63 -12.28
C ALA A 214 14.61 -2.00 -13.66
N GLU A 215 13.53 -1.84 -14.42
CA GLU A 215 13.50 -1.20 -15.73
C GLU A 215 12.48 -0.05 -15.70
N PRO A 216 12.71 1.07 -16.40
CA PRO A 216 11.78 2.20 -16.41
C PRO A 216 10.37 1.75 -16.81
N ALA A 217 9.38 2.07 -15.97
CA ALA A 217 8.00 1.73 -16.25
C ALA A 217 7.51 2.46 -17.53
N ARG A 218 6.83 1.74 -18.43
CA ARG A 218 6.10 2.38 -19.55
C ARG A 218 4.88 3.09 -18.98
N MET A 219 4.97 4.41 -18.83
CA MET A 219 3.91 5.21 -18.24
C MET A 219 2.73 5.37 -19.21
N SER A 220 1.53 4.99 -18.76
CA SER A 220 0.28 5.42 -19.37
C SER A 220 0.00 6.89 -19.04
N LYS A 221 -0.52 7.61 -20.04
CA LYS A 221 -0.85 9.05 -20.00
C LYS A 221 -1.66 9.39 -18.74
N VAL A 222 -1.07 10.21 -17.86
CA VAL A 222 -1.73 10.77 -16.67
C VAL A 222 -2.52 12.01 -17.10
N LEU A 223 -3.81 12.05 -16.78
CA LEU A 223 -4.63 13.25 -16.92
C LEU A 223 -4.94 13.78 -15.52
N VAL A 224 -4.52 15.02 -15.26
CA VAL A 224 -4.80 15.76 -14.03
C VAL A 224 -6.09 16.56 -14.24
N HIS A 225 -7.07 16.36 -13.38
CA HIS A 225 -8.26 17.22 -13.31
C HIS A 225 -8.19 18.03 -12.03
N THR A 226 -8.33 19.35 -12.16
CA THR A 226 -8.43 20.30 -11.04
C THR A 226 -9.89 20.66 -10.86
N ALA A 227 -10.45 20.37 -9.68
CA ALA A 227 -11.75 20.90 -9.27
C ALA A 227 -11.54 22.20 -8.48
N ASP A 228 -12.16 23.29 -8.92
CA ASP A 228 -12.00 24.61 -8.31
C ASP A 228 -12.71 24.71 -6.94
N HIS A 229 -11.96 25.15 -5.93
CA HIS A 229 -12.37 25.75 -4.64
C HIS A 229 -13.53 25.10 -3.85
N LEU A 230 -13.20 24.16 -2.96
CA LEU A 230 -14.17 23.57 -2.02
C LEU A 230 -13.97 24.08 -0.57
N LYS A 231 -15.06 24.49 0.10
CA LYS A 231 -15.07 24.85 1.54
C LYS A 231 -15.73 23.73 2.35
N ILE A 232 -15.02 23.16 3.32
CA ILE A 232 -15.53 22.09 4.21
C ILE A 232 -16.58 22.59 5.22
N ALA A 233 -16.73 23.91 5.38
CA ALA A 233 -17.67 24.49 6.33
C ALA A 233 -19.17 24.25 6.00
N ASP A 234 -19.50 23.89 4.76
CA ASP A 234 -20.89 23.72 4.30
C ASP A 234 -21.14 22.35 3.62
N GLY A 235 -21.02 21.26 4.38
CA GLY A 235 -21.51 19.96 3.95
C GLY A 235 -20.84 19.33 2.72
N PHE A 236 -21.47 18.27 2.22
CA PHE A 236 -20.99 17.41 1.14
C PHE A 236 -20.80 18.19 -0.17
N THR A 237 -19.68 17.98 -0.87
CA THR A 237 -19.51 18.39 -2.26
C THR A 237 -19.49 17.17 -3.19
N PHE A 238 -20.20 17.30 -4.31
CA PHE A 238 -20.23 16.33 -5.39
C PHE A 238 -19.80 17.02 -6.69
N ALA A 239 -18.99 16.33 -7.49
CA ALA A 239 -18.66 16.75 -8.84
C ALA A 239 -18.79 15.56 -9.79
N ASP A 240 -19.50 15.75 -10.89
CA ASP A 240 -19.67 14.75 -11.93
C ASP A 240 -18.97 15.20 -13.20
N PHE A 241 -18.16 14.33 -13.78
CA PHE A 241 -17.48 14.59 -15.04
C PHE A 241 -17.33 13.31 -15.86
N SER A 242 -17.09 13.46 -17.16
CA SER A 242 -16.87 12.33 -18.07
C SER A 242 -15.46 12.37 -18.60
N VAL A 243 -14.80 11.21 -18.59
CA VAL A 243 -13.43 11.07 -19.07
C VAL A 243 -13.32 9.96 -20.10
N ALA A 244 -12.35 10.10 -21.00
CA ALA A 244 -11.98 9.02 -21.91
C ALA A 244 -11.42 7.82 -21.13
N PRO A 245 -11.31 6.63 -21.74
CA PRO A 245 -10.59 5.52 -21.12
C PRO A 245 -9.13 5.92 -20.82
N GLY A 246 -8.70 5.78 -19.57
CA GLY A 246 -7.35 6.16 -19.16
C GLY A 246 -7.10 6.07 -17.67
N ARG A 247 -5.87 6.45 -17.28
CA ARG A 247 -5.48 6.62 -15.88
C ARG A 247 -5.49 8.09 -15.50
N TYR A 248 -6.12 8.37 -14.38
CA TYR A 248 -6.38 9.72 -13.90
C TYR A 248 -5.84 9.88 -12.48
N ILE A 249 -5.44 11.10 -12.16
CA ILE A 249 -5.18 11.53 -10.80
C ILE A 249 -6.14 12.68 -10.53
N LEU A 250 -6.96 12.52 -9.50
CA LEU A 250 -7.78 13.61 -9.02
C LEU A 250 -6.96 14.50 -8.08
N ASN A 251 -6.89 15.78 -8.40
CA ASN A 251 -6.32 16.81 -7.53
C ASN A 251 -7.43 17.81 -7.19
N ALA A 252 -7.78 17.91 -5.91
CA ALA A 252 -8.78 18.86 -5.44
C ALA A 252 -8.12 19.85 -4.46
N GLU A 253 -8.52 21.12 -4.51
CA GLU A 253 -8.00 22.14 -3.60
C GLU A 253 -9.09 22.56 -2.61
N LEU A 254 -8.78 22.48 -1.32
CA LEU A 254 -9.66 22.89 -0.24
C LEU A 254 -9.28 24.29 0.23
N ALA A 255 -10.26 25.20 0.22
CA ALA A 255 -10.06 26.59 0.61
C ALA A 255 -9.68 26.77 2.09
N SER A 256 -10.14 25.85 2.96
CA SER A 256 -9.76 25.78 4.37
C SER A 256 -10.21 24.45 4.96
N VAL A 257 -9.35 23.82 5.76
CA VAL A 257 -9.68 22.63 6.55
C VAL A 257 -9.65 23.02 8.02
N GLU A 258 -10.81 23.09 8.67
CA GLU A 258 -10.86 23.10 10.14
C GLU A 258 -10.68 21.67 10.65
N SER A 259 -10.31 21.48 11.92
CA SER A 259 -10.07 20.17 12.53
C SER A 259 -11.24 19.19 12.27
N GLY A 260 -10.94 18.00 11.74
CA GLY A 260 -11.93 16.96 11.43
C GLY A 260 -11.46 16.02 10.33
N GLU A 261 -12.18 14.92 10.08
CA GLU A 261 -11.82 13.94 9.04
C GLU A 261 -12.28 14.40 7.65
N VAL A 262 -11.45 14.18 6.63
CA VAL A 262 -11.78 14.40 5.21
C VAL A 262 -11.85 13.05 4.50
N HIS A 263 -12.92 12.87 3.74
CA HIS A 263 -13.15 11.68 2.93
C HIS A 263 -13.36 12.05 1.47
N CYS A 264 -12.64 11.36 0.61
CA CYS A 264 -12.68 11.49 -0.83
C CYS A 264 -13.05 10.13 -1.43
N GLU A 265 -14.13 10.07 -2.20
CA GLU A 265 -14.58 8.87 -2.90
C GLU A 265 -14.65 9.15 -4.40
N VAL A 266 -14.07 8.27 -5.20
CA VAL A 266 -14.19 8.30 -6.67
C VAL A 266 -14.98 7.08 -7.11
N TYR A 267 -16.06 7.33 -7.83
CA TYR A 267 -16.90 6.31 -8.46
C TYR A 267 -16.69 6.35 -9.97
N VAL A 268 -16.51 5.18 -10.57
CA VAL A 268 -16.44 5.01 -12.03
C VAL A 268 -17.61 4.13 -12.44
N ASN A 269 -18.48 4.65 -13.31
CA ASN A 269 -19.72 3.98 -13.71
C ASN A 269 -20.56 3.49 -12.52
N ARG A 270 -20.66 4.31 -11.46
CA ARG A 270 -21.34 4.04 -10.18
C ARG A 270 -20.72 2.96 -9.30
N ALA A 271 -19.55 2.42 -9.66
CA ALA A 271 -18.77 1.53 -8.79
C ALA A 271 -17.70 2.34 -8.06
N LEU A 272 -17.59 2.15 -6.74
CA LEU A 272 -16.53 2.78 -5.95
C LEU A 272 -15.17 2.28 -6.45
N ALA A 273 -14.36 3.19 -6.97
CA ALA A 273 -13.06 2.90 -7.58
C ALA A 273 -11.91 3.19 -6.62
N SER A 274 -11.97 4.32 -5.91
CA SER A 274 -10.90 4.76 -5.00
C SER A 274 -11.47 5.52 -3.81
N VAL A 275 -10.86 5.35 -2.64
CA VAL A 275 -11.18 6.11 -1.42
C VAL A 275 -9.88 6.65 -0.86
N TYR A 276 -9.94 7.88 -0.35
CA TYR A 276 -8.88 8.48 0.42
C TYR A 276 -9.44 9.11 1.68
N TYR A 277 -8.74 8.91 2.79
CA TYR A 277 -9.07 9.40 4.11
C TYR A 277 -7.84 10.11 4.68
N ALA A 278 -8.03 11.28 5.28
CA ALA A 278 -7.01 11.92 6.07
C ALA A 278 -7.60 12.86 7.12
N ASP A 279 -6.87 13.04 8.23
CA ASP A 279 -7.16 14.07 9.22
C ASP A 279 -6.94 15.46 8.62
N GLY A 280 -7.90 16.36 8.83
CA GLY A 280 -7.96 17.70 8.27
C GLY A 280 -6.77 18.60 8.61
N SER A 281 -6.08 18.35 9.73
CA SER A 281 -4.85 19.06 10.11
C SER A 281 -3.60 18.57 9.38
N VAL A 282 -3.62 17.32 8.90
CA VAL A 282 -2.61 16.71 8.01
C VAL A 282 -2.99 16.94 6.54
N PHE A 283 -4.28 17.18 6.30
CA PHE A 283 -4.87 17.51 5.01
C PHE A 283 -4.42 18.92 4.58
N SER A 284 -3.33 19.00 3.82
CA SER A 284 -2.86 20.26 3.24
C SER A 284 -3.96 20.93 2.39
N ALA A 285 -3.84 22.22 2.09
CA ALA A 285 -4.77 22.94 1.20
C ALA A 285 -4.99 22.25 -0.16
N ASN A 286 -4.14 21.29 -0.56
CA ASN A 286 -4.34 20.43 -1.72
C ASN A 286 -4.74 19.01 -1.26
N CYS A 287 -5.99 18.58 -1.51
CA CYS A 287 -6.39 17.17 -1.56
C CYS A 287 -5.56 16.50 -2.66
N ARG A 288 -4.46 15.86 -2.31
CA ARG A 288 -3.57 15.28 -3.30
C ARG A 288 -3.87 13.81 -3.54
N ASP A 289 -4.22 13.56 -4.79
CA ASP A 289 -3.89 12.37 -5.58
C ASP A 289 -4.63 11.09 -5.21
N VAL A 290 -5.90 11.05 -5.62
CA VAL A 290 -6.63 9.79 -5.71
C VAL A 290 -6.49 9.27 -7.14
N PRO A 291 -5.54 8.35 -7.40
CA PRO A 291 -5.43 7.74 -8.71
C PRO A 291 -6.59 6.77 -8.94
N PHE A 292 -7.07 6.71 -10.17
CA PHE A 292 -8.12 5.77 -10.58
C PHE A 292 -8.00 5.44 -12.08
N ASP A 293 -8.43 4.23 -12.43
CA ASP A 293 -8.68 3.87 -13.82
C ASP A 293 -10.15 4.23 -14.14
N ALA A 294 -10.39 4.98 -15.21
CA ALA A 294 -11.75 5.30 -15.63
C ALA A 294 -11.99 5.00 -17.10
N SER A 295 -13.23 4.64 -17.41
CA SER A 295 -13.81 4.70 -18.75
C SER A 295 -15.28 5.10 -18.61
N GLY A 296 -15.66 6.28 -19.10
CA GLY A 296 -17.04 6.76 -19.02
C GLY A 296 -17.28 7.78 -17.90
N THR A 297 -18.36 7.60 -17.14
CA THR A 297 -18.81 8.59 -16.15
C THR A 297 -18.07 8.41 -14.84
N VAL A 298 -17.52 9.51 -14.33
CA VAL A 298 -16.84 9.59 -13.05
C VAL A 298 -17.66 10.50 -12.14
N GLU A 299 -17.98 9.98 -10.96
CA GLU A 299 -18.61 10.74 -9.88
C GLU A 299 -17.60 10.87 -8.74
N TYR A 300 -17.33 12.10 -8.35
CA TYR A 300 -16.43 12.44 -7.25
C TYR A 300 -17.24 12.98 -6.08
N ARG A 301 -16.99 12.42 -4.89
CA ARG A 301 -17.59 12.86 -3.64
C ARG A 301 -16.50 13.29 -2.68
N LEU A 302 -16.62 14.50 -2.16
CA LEU A 302 -15.78 15.03 -1.10
C LEU A 302 -16.67 15.46 0.05
N TYR A 303 -16.36 15.00 1.26
CA TYR A 303 -17.07 15.44 2.45
C TYR A 303 -16.13 15.51 3.64
N GLY A 304 -16.35 16.52 4.48
CA GLY A 304 -15.63 16.71 5.73
C GLY A 304 -16.57 16.61 6.93
N GLY A 305 -16.08 16.01 8.02
CA GLY A 305 -16.82 15.81 9.27
C GLY A 305 -16.87 14.33 9.69
N ALA A 306 -17.21 14.08 10.95
CA ALA A 306 -17.36 12.73 11.47
C ALA A 306 -18.40 11.95 10.64
N LEU A 307 -17.98 10.87 9.97
CA LEU A 307 -18.85 9.92 9.29
C LEU A 307 -20.02 9.59 10.21
N ARG A 308 -21.25 9.99 9.83
CA ARG A 308 -22.44 9.48 10.50
C ARG A 308 -22.54 8.00 10.13
N SER A 309 -22.43 7.17 11.17
CA SER A 309 -22.61 5.71 11.21
C SER A 309 -23.70 5.18 10.29
#